data_AF-A0A7X8WXD9-F1
#
_entry.id   AF-A0A7X8WXD9-F1
#
_cell.length_a   1.000
_cell.length_b   1.000
_cell.length_c   1.000
_cell.angle_alpha   90.00
_cell.angle_beta   90.00
_cell.angle_gamma   90.00
#
_symmetry.space_group_name_H-M   'P 1'
#
loop_
_entity.id
_entity.type
_entity.pdbx_description
1 polymer ?
#
loop_
_entity_poly.entity_id
_entity_poly.type
_entity_poly.pdbx_seq_one_letter_code
_entity_poly.pdbx_strand_id
1 'polypeptide(L)' 'IAFLDRKEVYIIRPLILTSEMEIKEFVEANEIIPIDNPCPVEGKTKREEIKQLLASLSQQNSATKENIFGALKRAKINGW' A
#
# COMPACT_ATOMS: atom_id res chain seq x y z
N ILE A 1 1.16 15.60 0.43
CA ILE A 1 -0.21 16.12 0.70
C ILE A 1 -0.98 15.98 -0.61
N ALA A 2 -2.19 15.40 -0.59
CA ALA A 2 -3.03 15.25 -1.76
C ALA A 2 -4.41 15.85 -1.48
N PHE A 3 -5.00 16.58 -2.43
CA PHE A 3 -6.35 17.12 -2.29
C PHE A 3 -7.37 16.15 -2.89
N LEU A 4 -8.45 15.87 -2.16
CA LEU A 4 -9.51 14.97 -2.59
C LEU A 4 -10.69 15.80 -3.11
N ASP A 5 -10.70 16.07 -4.42
CA ASP A 5 -11.68 16.97 -5.07
C ASP A 5 -13.14 16.64 -4.70
N ARG A 6 -13.50 15.35 -4.69
CA ARG A 6 -14.88 14.90 -4.39
C ARG A 6 -15.36 15.18 -2.96
N LYS A 7 -14.44 15.42 -2.03
CA LYS A 7 -14.73 15.66 -0.61
C LYS A 7 -14.21 17.01 -0.13
N GLU A 8 -13.56 17.78 -1.00
CA GLU A 8 -12.97 19.09 -0.71
C GLU A 8 -12.07 19.10 0.53
N VAL A 9 -11.28 18.03 0.72
CA VAL A 9 -10.38 17.88 1.88
C VAL A 9 -8.95 17.59 1.46
N TYR A 10 -8.00 18.12 2.23
CA TYR A 10 -6.60 17.73 2.13
C TYR A 10 -6.33 16.45 2.92
N ILE A 11 -5.74 15.47 2.25
CA ILE A 11 -5.29 14.21 2.84
C ILE A 11 -3.78 14.29 3.05
N ILE A 12 -3.38 14.03 4.29
CA ILE A 12 -1.99 13.77 4.67
C ILE A 12 -1.81 12.26 4.73
N ARG A 13 -0.78 11.73 4.06
CA ARG A 13 -0.41 10.31 4.08
C ARG A 13 1.00 10.18 4.69
N PRO A 14 1.14 10.21 6.03
CA PRO A 14 2.45 10.23 6.67
C PRO A 14 3.33 9.02 6.32
N LEU A 15 2.70 7.87 6.10
CA LEU A 15 3.36 6.58 5.87
C LEU A 15 3.47 6.19 4.39
N ILE A 16 3.29 7.12 3.45
CA ILE A 16 3.23 6.79 2.01
C ILE A 16 4.54 6.19 1.47
N LEU A 17 5.67 6.49 2.10
CA LEU A 17 6.99 5.97 1.73
C LEU A 17 7.45 4.82 2.62
N THR A 18 6.66 4.45 3.63
CA THR A 18 6.98 3.38 4.57
C THR A 18 6.46 2.06 4.02
N SER A 19 7.32 1.04 4.02
CA SER A 19 6.97 -0.31 3.59
C SER A 19 6.11 -1.04 4.63
N GLU A 20 5.37 -2.05 4.18
CA GLU A 20 4.59 -2.91 5.08
C GLU A 20 5.49 -3.67 6.07
N MET A 21 6.75 -3.95 5.70
CA MET A 21 7.71 -4.61 6.59
C MET A 21 8.11 -3.71 7.75
N GLU A 22 8.53 -2.47 7.47
CA GLU A 22 8.91 -1.51 8.51
C GLU A 22 7.77 -1.24 9.51
N ILE A 23 6.52 -1.22 9.02
CA ILE A 23 5.34 -1.09 9.89
C ILE A 23 5.20 -2.30 10.81
N LYS A 24 5.38 -3.53 10.30
CA LYS A 24 5.29 -4.77 11.10
C LYS A 24 6.40 -4.83 12.15
N GLU A 25 7.63 -4.55 11.76
CA GLU A 25 8.78 -4.50 12.66
C GLU A 25 8.57 -3.46 13.77
N PHE A 26 8.04 -2.28 13.42
CA PHE A 26 7.71 -1.25 14.41
C PHE A 26 6.63 -1.72 15.40
N VAL A 27 5.57 -2.36 14.90
CA VAL A 27 4.48 -2.90 15.73
C VAL A 27 5.01 -3.95 16.71
N GLU A 28 5.84 -4.87 16.23
CA GLU A 28 6.47 -5.91 17.05
C GLU A 28 7.41 -5.31 18.11
N ALA A 29 8.30 -4.40 17.70
CA ALA A 29 9.27 -3.78 18.59
C ALA A 29 8.64 -2.91 19.69
N ASN A 30 7.41 -2.43 19.48
CA ASN A 30 6.68 -1.58 20.44
C ASN A 30 5.53 -2.32 21.12
N GLU A 31 5.43 -3.64 20.96
CA GLU A 31 4.37 -4.48 21.57
C GLU A 31 2.95 -3.97 21.29
N ILE A 32 2.74 -3.38 20.11
CA ILE A 32 1.44 -2.86 19.69
C ILE A 32 0.56 -4.03 19.27
N ILE A 33 -0.64 -4.15 19.83
CA ILE A 33 -1.60 -5.19 19.48
C ILE A 33 -2.56 -4.66 18.40
N PRO A 34 -2.49 -5.15 17.15
CA PRO A 34 -3.44 -4.76 16.12
C PRO A 34 -4.85 -5.26 16.44
N ILE A 35 -5.86 -4.49 16.07
CA ILE A 35 -7.26 -4.92 16.16
C ILE A 35 -7.61 -5.74 14.93
N ASP A 36 -8.22 -6.91 15.15
CA ASP A 36 -8.71 -7.76 14.07
C ASP A 36 -9.81 -7.05 13.26
N ASN A 37 -9.78 -7.25 11.95
CA ASN A 37 -10.75 -6.63 11.06
C ASN A 37 -12.07 -7.43 11.06
N PRO A 38 -13.21 -6.80 11.40
CA PRO A 38 -14.49 -7.51 11.51
C PRO A 38 -15.17 -7.81 10.16
N CYS A 39 -14.55 -7.44 9.03
CA CYS A 39 -15.17 -7.52 7.72
C CYS A 39 -15.26 -8.96 7.20
N PRO A 40 -16.45 -9.49 6.87
CA PRO A 40 -16.62 -10.88 6.42
C PRO A 40 -16.02 -11.16 5.03
N VAL A 41 -15.69 -10.12 4.27
CA VAL A 41 -15.10 -10.23 2.91
C VAL A 41 -13.59 -10.01 2.94
N GLU A 42 -12.99 -9.91 4.13
CA GLU A 42 -11.54 -9.87 4.29
C GLU A 42 -10.87 -11.06 3.59
N GLY A 43 -9.73 -10.80 2.95
CA GLY A 43 -8.98 -11.82 2.19
C GLY A 43 -9.59 -12.23 0.84
N LYS A 44 -10.84 -11.85 0.54
CA LYS A 44 -11.54 -12.21 -0.72
C LYS A 44 -11.82 -11.00 -1.61
N THR A 45 -11.09 -9.92 -1.41
CA THR A 45 -11.26 -8.68 -2.18
C THR A 45 -10.38 -8.67 -3.41
N LYS A 46 -10.76 -7.88 -4.43
CA LYS A 46 -9.88 -7.61 -5.59
C LYS A 46 -8.53 -7.01 -5.19
N ARG A 47 -8.48 -6.24 -4.09
CA ARG A 47 -7.22 -5.70 -3.56
C ARG A 47 -6.27 -6.83 -3.13
N GLU A 48 -6.81 -7.85 -2.47
CA GLU A 48 -6.01 -8.99 -2.01
C GLU A 48 -5.52 -9.85 -3.20
N GLU A 49 -6.38 -10.10 -4.19
CA GLU A 49 -6.02 -10.80 -5.43
C GLU A 49 -4.83 -10.12 -6.13
N ILE A 50 -4.88 -8.78 -6.28
CA ILE A 50 -3.79 -8.01 -6.88
C ILE A 50 -2.53 -8.03 -5.99
N LYS A 51 -2.67 -7.99 -4.66
CA LYS A 51 -1.53 -8.10 -3.73
C LYS A 51 -0.79 -9.41 -3.92
N GLN A 52 -1.51 -10.52 -4.02
CA GLN A 52 -0.94 -11.85 -4.23
C GLN A 52 -0.29 -11.98 -5.62
N LEU A 53 -0.92 -11.43 -6.66
CA LEU A 53 -0.33 -11.37 -7.99
C LEU A 53 0.98 -10.57 -8.01
N LEU A 54 1.02 -9.39 -7.38
CA LEU A 54 2.25 -8.60 -7.31
C LEU A 54 3.34 -9.32 -6.52
N ALA A 55 2.99 -10.08 -5.49
CA ALA A 55 3.94 -10.88 -4.73
C ALA A 55 4.56 -12.00 -5.59
N SER A 56 3.75 -12.73 -6.36
CA SER A 56 4.25 -13.79 -7.25
C SER A 56 5.13 -13.25 -8.37
N LEU A 57 4.75 -12.11 -8.97
CA LEU A 57 5.59 -11.43 -9.95
C LEU A 57 6.92 -10.93 -9.35
N SER A 58 6.88 -10.42 -8.11
CA SER A 58 8.08 -9.96 -7.41
C SER A 58 9.05 -11.11 -7.07
N GLN A 59 8.54 -12.32 -6.85
CA GLN A 59 9.38 -13.51 -6.67
C GLN A 59 10.09 -13.91 -7.96
N GLN A 60 9.43 -13.75 -9.12
CA GLN A 60 10.02 -14.04 -10.42
C GLN A 60 10.99 -12.95 -10.89
N ASN A 61 10.70 -11.69 -10.55
CA ASN A 61 11.53 -10.54 -10.87
C ASN A 61 11.49 -9.52 -9.73
N SER A 62 12.59 -9.40 -9.00
CA SER A 62 12.73 -8.49 -7.85
C SER A 62 12.50 -7.02 -8.21
N ALA A 63 12.77 -6.61 -9.45
CA ALA A 63 12.58 -5.24 -9.94
C ALA A 63 11.10 -4.90 -10.24
N THR A 64 10.16 -5.84 -10.13
CA THR A 64 8.74 -5.64 -10.46
C THR A 64 8.14 -4.43 -9.74
N LYS A 65 8.34 -4.32 -8.42
CA LYS A 65 7.81 -3.19 -7.64
C LYS A 65 8.40 -1.85 -8.07
N GLU A 66 9.72 -1.79 -8.26
CA GLU A 66 10.43 -0.59 -8.67
C GLU A 66 10.01 -0.13 -10.07
N ASN A 67 9.86 -1.08 -11.00
CA ASN A 67 9.43 -0.81 -12.37
C ASN A 67 8.02 -0.23 -12.42
N ILE A 68 7.09 -0.81 -11.66
CA ILE A 68 5.71 -0.31 -11.54
C ILE A 68 5.70 1.10 -10.94
N PHE A 69 6.44 1.30 -9.84
CA PHE A 69 6.51 2.59 -9.18
C PHE A 69 7.16 3.67 -10.06
N GLY A 70 8.22 3.30 -10.79
CA GLY A 70 8.87 4.17 -11.76
C GLY A 70 7.95 4.53 -12.94
N ALA A 71 7.16 3.58 -13.43
CA ALA A 71 6.16 3.83 -14.47
C ALA A 71 5.09 4.82 -13.98
N LEU A 72 4.60 4.65 -12.75
CA LEU A 72 3.59 5.52 -12.15
C LEU A 72 4.11 6.94 -11.95
N LYS A 73 5.35 7.12 -11.48
CA LYS A 73 6.01 8.44 -11.40
C LYS A 73 6.10 9.13 -12.75
N ARG A 74 6.45 8.38 -13.82
CA ARG A 74 6.55 8.93 -15.18
C ARG A 74 5.20 9.23 -15.82
N ALA A 75 4.15 8.54 -15.39
CA ALA A 75 2.79 8.71 -15.92
C ALA A 75 2.16 10.06 -15.56
N LYS A 76 2.80 10.89 -14.72
CA LYS A 76 2.31 12.22 -14.30
C LYS A 76 0.85 12.20 -13.80
N ILE A 77 0.49 11.15 -13.06
CA ILE A 77 -0.85 11.01 -12.50
C ILE A 77 -1.02 12.08 -11.41
N ASN A 78 -1.98 12.98 -11.61
CA ASN A 78 -2.27 14.03 -10.64
C ASN A 78 -2.77 13.42 -9.32
N GLY A 79 -2.18 13.82 -8.19
CA GLY A 79 -2.57 13.34 -6.86
C GLY A 79 -2.08 11.93 -6.47
N TRP A 80 -1.09 11.40 -7.19
CA TRP A 80 -0.38 10.16 -6.82
C TRP A 80 0.71 10.42 -5.77
#